data_AF-A0AA43LXJ1-F1
#
_entry.id   AF-A0AA43LXJ1-F1
#
_cell.length_a   1.000
_cell.length_b   1.000
_cell.length_c   1.000
_cell.angle_alpha   90.00
_cell.angle_beta   90.00
_cell.angle_gamma   90.00
#
_symmetry.space_group_name_H-M   'P 1'
#
loop_
_entity.id
_entity.type
_entity.pdbx_description
1 polymer ?
#
loop_
_entity_poly.entity_id
_entity_poly.type
_entity_poly.pdbx_seq_one_letter_code
_entity_poly.pdbx_strand_id
1 'polypeptide(L)' 'MNTTYKVLLCDADLFAAALAEADIYVLQLQEGKPPVFADCAGPLQKWTPEYIELGGMTYRRKDFEFRVRIPEK' A
#
# COMPACT_ATOMS: atom_id res chain seq x y z
N MET A 1 10.11 16.18 11.24
CA MET A 1 10.36 14.96 10.45
C MET A 1 9.27 14.85 9.41
N ASN A 2 9.59 15.17 8.16
CA ASN A 2 8.60 15.15 7.08
C ASN A 2 8.60 13.75 6.45
N THR A 3 7.79 12.86 7.00
CA THR A 3 7.74 11.47 6.50
C THR A 3 7.12 11.50 5.11
N THR A 4 7.94 11.19 4.09
CA THR A 4 7.47 11.13 2.71
C THR A 4 6.98 9.72 2.40
N TYR A 5 5.81 9.63 1.80
CA TYR A 5 5.22 8.37 1.37
C TYR A 5 5.18 8.31 -0.15
N LYS A 6 5.42 7.13 -0.70
CA LYS A 6 5.15 6.82 -2.11
C LYS A 6 3.87 6.00 -2.20
N VAL A 7 2.93 6.44 -3.04
CA VAL A 7 1.74 5.65 -3.41
C VAL A 7 2.14 4.58 -4.43
N LEU A 8 1.68 3.35 -4.23
CA LEU A 8 1.92 2.21 -5.13
C LEU A 8 0.79 2.13 -6.16
N LEU A 9 1.04 2.58 -7.38
CA LEU A 9 -0.02 2.68 -8.41
C LEU A 9 0.01 1.50 -9.38
N CYS A 10 1.21 1.06 -9.75
CA CYS A 10 1.40 0.03 -10.77
C CYS A 10 2.08 -1.23 -10.21
N ASP A 11 2.09 -2.29 -11.01
CA ASP A 11 2.68 -3.57 -10.61
C ASP A 11 4.20 -3.47 -10.41
N ALA A 12 4.87 -2.52 -11.07
CA ALA A 12 6.30 -2.27 -10.83
C ALA A 12 6.55 -1.68 -9.43
N ASP A 13 5.65 -0.83 -8.92
CA ASP A 13 5.74 -0.30 -7.57
C ASP A 13 5.53 -1.41 -6.53
N LEU A 14 4.53 -2.28 -6.77
CA LEU A 14 4.23 -3.43 -5.93
C LEU A 14 5.39 -4.44 -5.92
N PHE A 15 5.97 -4.71 -7.10
CA PHE A 15 7.14 -5.58 -7.23
C PHE A 15 8.35 -5.04 -6.47
N ALA A 16 8.62 -3.73 -6.58
CA ALA A 16 9.71 -3.10 -5.84
C ALA A 16 9.49 -3.15 -4.32
N ALA A 17 8.26 -2.90 -3.86
CA ALA A 17 7.90 -2.99 -2.44
C ALA A 17 8.06 -4.42 -1.90
N ALA A 18 7.65 -5.43 -2.68
CA ALA A 18 7.84 -6.84 -2.33
C ALA A 18 9.32 -7.23 -2.24
N LEU A 19 10.14 -6.81 -3.22
CA LEU A 19 11.58 -7.09 -3.23
C LEU A 19 12.31 -6.47 -2.03
N ALA A 20 11.86 -5.32 -1.57
CA ALA A 20 12.41 -4.63 -0.41
C ALA A 20 11.84 -5.13 0.93
N GLU A 21 10.89 -6.08 0.91
CA GLU A 21 10.12 -6.51 2.08
C GLU A 21 9.54 -5.31 2.86
N ALA A 22 9.11 -4.27 2.13
CA ALA A 22 8.70 -3.00 2.73
C ALA A 22 7.32 -3.12 3.39
N ASP A 23 7.16 -2.45 4.54
CA ASP A 23 5.86 -2.30 5.19
C ASP A 23 4.92 -1.44 4.34
N ILE A 24 3.79 -2.03 3.95
CA ILE A 24 2.75 -1.34 3.19
C ILE A 24 1.64 -0.85 4.11
N TYR A 25 1.40 0.45 4.02
CA TYR A 25 0.34 1.17 4.70
C TYR A 25 -0.90 1.15 3.82
N VAL A 26 -2.05 0.78 4.39
CA VAL A 26 -3.33 0.69 3.69
C VAL A 26 -4.24 1.81 4.16
N LEU A 27 -4.75 2.59 3.22
CA LEU A 27 -5.70 3.67 3.47
C LEU A 27 -7.01 3.37 2.74
N GLN A 28 -8.14 3.48 3.43
CA GLN A 28 -9.44 3.32 2.80
C GLN A 28 -9.83 4.59 2.05
N LEU A 29 -10.18 4.43 0.78
CA LEU A 29 -10.72 5.51 -0.04
C LEU A 29 -12.21 5.69 0.28
N GLN A 30 -12.61 6.92 0.58
CA GLN A 30 -14.01 7.29 0.78
C GLN A 30 -14.36 8.43 -0.17
N GLU A 31 -15.48 8.29 -0.88
CA GLU A 31 -15.90 9.29 -1.87
C GLU A 31 -16.15 10.66 -1.20
N GLY A 32 -15.49 11.70 -1.72
CA GLY A 32 -15.59 13.06 -1.19
C GLY A 32 -14.90 13.31 0.16
N LYS A 33 -14.11 12.35 0.67
CA LYS A 33 -13.41 12.47 1.96
C LYS A 33 -11.92 12.14 1.83
N PRO A 34 -11.06 12.69 2.71
CA PRO A 34 -9.67 12.30 2.76
C PRO A 34 -9.54 10.80 3.11
N PRO A 35 -8.54 10.09 2.56
CA PRO A 35 -8.30 8.69 2.89
C PRO A 35 -8.07 8.49 4.38
N VAL A 36 -8.68 7.45 4.95
CA VAL A 36 -8.55 7.11 6.37
C VAL A 36 -7.58 5.96 6.53
N PHE A 37 -6.70 6.04 7.52
CA PHE A 37 -5.76 4.94 7.82
C PHE A 37 -6.54 3.69 8.21
N ALA A 38 -6.38 2.62 7.44
CA ALA A 38 -7.09 1.36 7.65
C ALA A 38 -6.21 0.37 8.41
N ASP A 39 -4.97 0.16 7.95
CA ASP A 39 -4.07 -0.83 8.55
C ASP A 39 -2.59 -0.61 8.18
N CYS A 40 -1.69 -1.21 8.97
CA CYS A 40 -0.28 -1.44 8.66
C CYS A 40 -0.10 -2.95 8.37
N ALA A 41 -0.22 -3.33 7.10
CA ALA A 41 -0.47 -4.72 6.74
C ALA A 41 0.82 -5.54 6.47
N GLY A 42 2.00 -4.97 6.74
CA GLY A 42 3.28 -5.65 6.57
C GLY A 42 3.67 -5.86 5.09
N PRO A 43 4.55 -6.83 4.79
CA PRO A 43 5.06 -7.06 3.44
C PRO A 43 4.02 -7.65 2.48
N LEU A 44 4.21 -7.38 1.18
CA LEU A 44 3.37 -7.88 0.10
C LEU A 44 3.45 -9.41 -0.04
N GLN A 45 2.31 -10.09 0.02
CA GLN A 45 2.25 -11.55 -0.15
C GLN A 45 1.90 -11.94 -1.58
N LYS A 46 0.83 -11.34 -2.14
CA LYS A 46 0.40 -11.54 -3.53
C LYS A 46 -0.24 -10.26 -4.07
N TRP A 47 -0.20 -10.07 -5.39
CA TRP A 47 -1.01 -9.05 -6.06
C TRP A 47 -1.54 -9.56 -7.39
N THR A 48 -2.67 -9.00 -7.77
CA THR A 48 -3.33 -9.15 -9.06
C THR A 48 -3.72 -7.76 -9.56
N PRO A 49 -4.25 -7.63 -10.79
CA PRO A 49 -4.77 -6.36 -11.27
C PRO A 49 -5.90 -5.77 -10.41
N GLU A 50 -6.65 -6.60 -9.68
CA GLU A 50 -7.81 -6.15 -8.89
C GLU A 50 -7.59 -6.20 -7.36
N TYR A 51 -6.80 -7.16 -6.89
CA TYR A 51 -6.65 -7.47 -5.47
C TYR A 51 -5.19 -7.55 -5.03
N ILE A 52 -4.95 -7.19 -3.77
CA ILE A 52 -3.66 -7.25 -3.09
C ILE A 52 -3.82 -8.03 -1.78
N GLU A 53 -2.90 -8.95 -1.48
CA GLU A 53 -2.83 -9.68 -0.21
C GLU A 53 -1.66 -9.15 0.64
N LEU A 54 -2.00 -8.71 1.85
CA LEU A 54 -1.07 -8.17 2.84
C LEU A 54 -1.45 -8.71 4.22
N GLY A 55 -0.48 -9.24 4.98
CA GLY A 55 -0.73 -9.69 6.35
C GLY A 55 -1.83 -10.75 6.48
N GLY A 56 -2.10 -11.55 5.43
CA GLY A 56 -3.20 -12.51 5.39
C GLY A 56 -4.58 -11.92 5.08
N MET A 57 -4.67 -10.61 4.83
CA MET A 57 -5.89 -9.90 4.43
C MET A 57 -5.88 -9.58 2.93
N THR A 58 -7.06 -9.60 2.30
CA THR A 58 -7.24 -9.27 0.88
C THR A 58 -7.91 -7.92 0.71
N TYR A 59 -7.27 -7.03 -0.05
CA TYR A 59 -7.71 -5.67 -0.32
C TYR A 59 -8.00 -5.47 -1.80
N ARG A 60 -9.05 -4.72 -2.12
CA ARG A 60 -9.38 -4.38 -3.51
C ARG A 60 -8.72 -3.06 -3.91
N ARG A 61 -7.98 -3.06 -5.02
CA ARG A 61 -7.15 -1.92 -5.46
C ARG A 61 -7.93 -0.63 -5.72
N LYS A 62 -9.23 -0.73 -6.01
CA LYS A 62 -10.08 0.45 -6.26
C LYS A 62 -10.62 1.10 -4.98
N ASP A 63 -10.68 0.35 -3.88
CA ASP A 63 -11.30 0.78 -2.62
C ASP A 63 -10.26 1.26 -1.61
N PHE A 64 -8.98 0.98 -1.88
CA PHE A 64 -7.87 1.28 -0.98
C PHE A 64 -6.68 1.88 -1.72
N GLU A 65 -5.95 2.74 -1.03
CA GLU A 65 -4.67 3.27 -1.45
C GLU A 65 -3.55 2.61 -0.64
N PHE A 66 -2.47 2.24 -1.32
CA PHE A 66 -1.33 1.55 -0.73
C PHE A 66 -0.12 2.46 -0.77
N ARG A 67 0.59 2.57 0.35
CA ARG A 67 1.76 3.43 0.47
C ARG A 67 2.93 2.70 1.11
N VAL A 68 4.14 3.08 0.70
CA VAL A 68 5.38 2.73 1.42
C VAL A 68 6.04 4.00 1.92
N ARG A 69 6.69 3.89 3.07
CA ARG A 69 7.52 4.97 3.60
C ARG A 69 8.81 5.05 2.78
N ILE A 70 9.18 6.26 2.35
CA ILE A 70 10.48 6.50 1.73
C ILE A 70 11.48 6.80 2.87
N PRO A 71 12.57 6.04 3.01
CA PRO A 71 13.61 6.36 3.98
C PRO A 71 14.25 7.72 3.64
N GLU A 72 14.50 8.54 4.66
CA GLU A 72 15.31 9.76 4.48
C GLU A 72 16.75 9.35 4.11
N LYS A 73 17.35 10.11 3.21
CA LYS A 73 18.66 9.83 2.60
C LYS A 73 19.83 10.20 3.52
#